data_AF-X0Y6D7-F1
#
_entry.id   AF-X0Y6D7-F1
#
_cell.length_a   1.000
_cell.length_b   1.000
_cell.length_c   1.000
_cell.angle_alpha   90.00
_cell.angle_beta   90.00
_cell.angle_gamma   90.00
#
_symmetry.space_group_name_H-M   'P 1'
#
loop_
_entity.id
_entity.type
_entity.pdbx_description
1 polymer ?
#
loop_
_entity_poly.entity_id
_entity_poly.type
_entity_poly.pdbx_seq_one_letter_code
_entity_poly.pdbx_strand_id
1 'polypeptide(L)'
;MSERKGVPIVNVLIGLVIAGALGAAVWAVLQIEHTGEEHRGVGRDLLYNQSQIRKVDPSLIRYRRTARWPTLFKAARGLAVGPQDRVYVVGDAGVRVFEPDGKRVAEFETGGEPECLAVAADGTLFIGMVDHIEVYDAAGKRSAAWPSPGVGTLLRSVAVQDDRVFAAD
;
A
#
# COMPACT_ATOMS: atom_id res chain seq x y z
N MET A 1 19.50 -15.48 74.47
CA MET A 1 20.63 -16.03 73.67
C MET A 1 20.12 -16.35 72.28
N SER A 2 20.59 -15.66 71.24
CA SER A 2 20.25 -15.91 69.84
C SER A 2 21.52 -16.41 69.15
N GLU A 3 21.53 -17.68 68.75
CA GLU A 3 22.62 -18.27 67.99
C GLU A 3 22.64 -17.71 66.57
N ARG A 4 23.71 -17.00 66.21
CA ARG A 4 24.00 -16.66 64.81
C ARG A 4 24.59 -17.90 64.14
N LYS A 5 23.79 -18.61 63.35
CA LYS A 5 24.28 -19.66 62.46
C LYS A 5 25.15 -19.02 61.37
N GLY A 6 26.48 -19.19 61.47
CA GLY A 6 27.41 -18.78 60.41
C GLY A 6 27.18 -19.61 59.16
N VAL A 7 27.07 -18.95 58.00
CA VAL A 7 26.99 -19.62 56.70
C VAL A 7 28.35 -20.28 56.43
N PRO A 8 28.42 -21.59 56.13
CA PRO A 8 29.69 -22.26 55.88
C PRO A 8 30.39 -21.63 54.66
N ILE A 9 31.71 -21.45 54.74
CA ILE A 9 32.55 -20.82 53.69
C ILE A 9 32.29 -21.42 52.30
N VAL A 10 31.95 -22.72 52.24
CA VAL A 10 31.56 -23.42 51.01
C VAL A 10 30.31 -22.81 50.34
N ASN A 11 29.29 -22.41 51.11
CA ASN A 11 28.08 -21.79 50.55
C ASN A 11 28.36 -20.38 50.03
N VAL A 12 29.31 -19.66 50.64
CA VAL A 12 29.78 -18.35 50.15
C VAL A 12 30.51 -18.51 48.82
N LEU A 13 31.35 -19.53 48.70
CA LEU A 13 32.06 -19.86 47.45
C LEU A 13 31.10 -20.27 46.33
N ILE A 14 30.10 -21.11 46.63
CA ILE A 14 29.06 -21.50 45.66
C ILE A 14 28.27 -20.27 45.20
N GLY A 15 27.88 -19.39 46.13
CA GLY A 15 27.17 -18.15 45.82
C GLY A 15 27.96 -17.24 44.87
N LEU A 16 29.27 -17.12 45.08
CA LEU A 16 30.15 -16.32 44.21
C LEU A 16 30.27 -16.91 42.80
N VAL A 17 30.36 -18.24 42.67
CA VAL A 17 30.41 -18.90 41.35
C VAL A 17 29.11 -18.69 40.58
N ILE A 18 27.96 -18.84 41.23
CA ILE A 18 26.64 -18.61 40.61
C ILE A 18 26.50 -17.15 40.19
N ALA A 19 26.87 -16.21 41.06
CA ALA A 19 26.81 -14.78 40.75
C ALA A 19 27.72 -14.42 39.56
N GLY A 20 28.92 -14.99 39.50
CA GLY A 20 29.84 -14.79 38.37
C GLY A 20 29.28 -15.33 37.05
N ALA A 21 28.68 -16.53 37.07
CA ALA A 21 28.06 -17.13 35.89
C ALA A 21 26.85 -16.31 35.39
N LEU A 22 26.01 -15.83 36.31
CA LEU A 22 24.88 -14.96 35.97
C LEU A 22 25.35 -13.61 35.40
N GLY A 23 26.41 -13.03 35.98
CA GLY A 23 27.02 -11.80 35.47
C GLY A 23 27.56 -11.96 34.05
N ALA A 24 28.24 -13.07 33.76
CA ALA A 24 28.73 -13.38 32.42
C ALA A 24 27.59 -13.59 31.40
N ALA A 25 26.51 -14.26 31.81
CA ALA A 25 25.33 -14.45 30.96
C ALA A 25 24.62 -13.13 30.64
N VAL A 26 24.41 -12.27 31.65
CA VAL A 26 23.83 -10.93 31.44
C VAL A 26 24.73 -10.08 30.55
N TRP A 27 26.04 -10.11 30.77
CA TRP A 27 26.99 -9.41 29.92
C TRP A 27 26.93 -9.90 28.46
N ALA A 28 26.83 -11.20 28.23
CA ALA A 28 26.67 -11.77 26.89
C ALA A 28 25.35 -11.34 26.20
N VAL A 29 24.24 -11.31 26.95
CA VAL A 29 22.94 -10.82 26.42
C VAL A 29 23.01 -9.34 26.06
N LEU A 30 23.66 -8.52 26.89
CA LEU A 30 23.83 -7.09 26.59
C LEU A 30 24.73 -6.82 25.38
N GLN A 31 25.65 -7.74 25.04
CA GLN A 31 26.44 -7.64 23.81
C GLN A 31 25.63 -7.99 22.55
N ILE A 32 24.62 -8.87 22.66
CA ILE A 32 23.78 -9.29 21.53
C ILE A 32 22.91 -8.13 21.02
N GLU A 33 22.40 -7.27 21.91
CA GLU A 33 21.61 -6.09 21.51
C GLU A 33 22.46 -4.98 20.85
N HIS A 34 23.76 -4.91 21.15
CA HIS A 34 24.69 -3.99 20.47
C HIS A 34 25.26 -4.55 19.16
N THR A 35 25.06 -5.84 18.87
CA THR A 35 25.34 -6.45 17.57
C THR A 35 24.07 -6.63 16.74
N GLY A 36 23.12 -5.71 16.85
CA GLY A 36 22.28 -5.42 15.69
C GLY A 36 23.23 -4.91 14.62
N GLU A 37 23.49 -5.72 13.58
CA GLU A 37 24.26 -5.24 12.43
C GLU A 37 23.72 -3.86 12.06
N GLU A 38 24.55 -2.83 12.18
CA GLU A 38 24.29 -1.56 11.52
C GLU A 38 23.83 -1.94 10.13
N HIS A 39 22.62 -1.54 9.75
CA HIS A 39 22.14 -1.68 8.39
C HIS A 39 23.28 -1.20 7.49
N ARG A 40 24.03 -2.15 6.91
CA ARG A 40 25.13 -1.84 6.00
C ARG A 40 24.44 -1.07 4.90
N GLY A 41 24.62 0.24 4.94
CA GLY A 41 23.96 1.15 4.01
C GLY A 41 24.11 0.54 2.63
N VAL A 42 22.99 0.48 1.90
CA VAL A 42 22.90 -0.07 0.54
C VAL A 42 24.23 0.14 -0.15
N GLY A 43 24.98 -0.95 -0.36
CA GLY A 43 26.36 -0.87 -0.83
C GLY A 43 26.43 0.06 -2.03
N ARG A 44 27.51 0.84 -2.17
CA ARG A 44 27.64 1.85 -3.25
C ARG A 44 27.35 1.27 -4.64
N ASP A 45 27.48 -0.04 -4.80
CA ASP A 45 27.18 -0.82 -6.01
C ASP A 45 25.67 -0.92 -6.34
N LEU A 46 24.79 -0.69 -5.36
CA LEU A 46 23.32 -0.65 -5.51
C LEU A 46 22.78 0.80 -5.63
N LEU A 47 23.65 1.81 -5.58
CA LEU A 47 23.27 3.18 -5.93
C LEU A 47 23.10 3.27 -7.44
N TYR A 48 21.91 2.88 -7.92
CA TYR A 48 21.54 3.02 -9.32
C TYR A 48 21.66 4.48 -9.72
N ASN A 49 22.59 4.79 -10.63
CA ASN A 49 22.78 6.15 -11.11
C ASN A 49 21.63 6.53 -12.05
N GLN A 50 20.51 6.98 -11.48
CA GLN A 50 19.33 7.40 -12.22
C GLN A 50 19.56 8.63 -13.13
N SER A 51 20.69 9.33 -13.00
CA SER A 51 20.94 10.53 -13.81
C SER A 51 20.96 10.23 -15.32
N GLN A 52 21.38 9.02 -15.71
CA GLN A 52 21.41 8.60 -17.10
C GLN A 52 20.02 8.21 -17.64
N ILE A 53 19.12 7.71 -16.77
CA ILE A 53 17.75 7.30 -17.14
C ILE A 53 16.84 8.53 -17.29
N ARG A 54 17.19 9.67 -16.69
CA ARG A 54 16.35 10.89 -16.67
C ARG A 54 16.43 11.73 -17.94
N LYS A 55 17.29 11.39 -18.90
CA LYS A 55 17.45 12.18 -20.12
C LYS A 55 16.48 11.72 -21.19
N VAL A 56 15.30 12.35 -21.22
CA VAL A 56 14.30 12.14 -22.28
C VAL A 56 14.65 13.05 -23.46
N ASP A 57 14.72 12.49 -24.66
CA ASP A 57 14.84 13.28 -25.89
C ASP A 57 13.63 14.22 -25.99
N PRO A 58 13.82 15.56 -26.06
CA PRO A 58 12.72 16.52 -26.12
C PRO A 58 11.73 16.27 -27.27
N SER A 59 12.16 15.66 -28.37
CA SER A 59 11.30 15.32 -29.51
C SER A 59 10.28 14.22 -29.19
N LEU A 60 10.48 13.48 -28.09
CA LEU A 60 9.55 12.47 -27.59
C LEU A 60 8.48 13.06 -26.66
N ILE A 61 8.63 14.32 -26.21
CA ILE A 61 7.65 14.98 -25.34
C ILE A 61 6.52 15.57 -26.21
N ARG A 62 5.43 14.81 -26.39
CA ARG A 62 4.29 15.20 -27.24
C ARG A 62 3.19 15.96 -26.53
N TYR A 63 3.21 16.00 -25.20
CA TYR A 63 2.13 16.55 -24.39
C TYR A 63 2.67 17.58 -23.40
N ARG A 64 1.86 18.60 -23.11
CA ARG A 64 2.12 19.58 -22.05
C ARG A 64 0.99 19.50 -21.03
N ARG A 65 1.35 19.42 -19.75
CA ARG A 65 0.37 19.52 -18.66
C ARG A 65 -0.30 20.89 -18.68
N THR A 66 -1.61 20.91 -18.83
CA THR A 66 -2.44 22.13 -18.82
C THR A 66 -2.99 22.44 -17.44
N ALA A 67 -3.31 21.41 -16.66
CA ALA A 67 -3.88 21.54 -15.32
C ALA A 67 -3.34 20.49 -14.36
N ARG A 68 -3.59 20.70 -13.06
CA ARG A 68 -3.37 19.73 -11.99
C ARG A 68 -4.48 19.90 -10.97
N TRP A 69 -5.12 18.80 -10.62
CA TRP A 69 -6.20 18.79 -9.63
C TRP A 69 -5.86 17.82 -8.50
N PRO A 70 -6.09 18.20 -7.24
CA PRO A 70 -5.88 17.28 -6.13
C PRO A 70 -7.01 16.25 -6.12
N THR A 71 -6.65 14.96 -6.22
CA THR A 71 -7.61 13.87 -6.03
C THR A 71 -8.03 13.74 -4.58
N LEU A 72 -7.17 14.18 -3.65
CA LEU A 72 -7.28 14.06 -2.18
C LEU A 72 -7.24 12.62 -1.65
N PHE A 73 -6.88 11.63 -2.48
CA PHE A 73 -6.64 10.27 -2.03
C PHE A 73 -5.20 10.15 -1.51
N LYS A 74 -4.98 9.32 -0.50
CA LYS A 74 -3.62 8.93 -0.09
C LYS A 74 -3.00 8.05 -1.19
N ALA A 75 -3.78 7.13 -1.74
CA ALA A 75 -3.41 6.29 -2.86
C ALA A 75 -4.52 6.30 -3.93
N ALA A 76 -4.36 7.15 -4.96
CA ALA A 76 -5.16 7.04 -6.17
C ALA A 76 -4.73 5.81 -6.98
N ARG A 77 -5.68 4.98 -7.41
CA ARG A 77 -5.41 3.67 -8.04
C ARG A 77 -5.81 3.61 -9.51
N GLY A 78 -6.90 4.28 -9.88
CA GLY A 78 -7.43 4.26 -11.25
C GLY A 78 -8.23 5.50 -11.59
N LEU A 79 -8.42 5.73 -12.89
CA LEU A 79 -9.28 6.78 -13.41
C LEU A 79 -9.89 6.37 -14.75
N ALA A 80 -11.06 6.92 -15.07
CA ALA A 80 -11.66 6.82 -16.40
C ALA A 80 -12.46 8.08 -16.72
N VAL A 81 -12.64 8.33 -18.02
CA VAL A 81 -13.54 9.38 -18.52
C VAL A 81 -14.88 8.73 -18.79
N GLY A 82 -15.94 9.28 -18.20
CA GLY A 82 -17.32 8.84 -18.39
C GLY A 82 -18.14 9.85 -19.21
N PRO A 83 -19.47 9.72 -19.15
CA PRO A 83 -20.38 10.66 -19.80
C PRO A 83 -20.13 12.13 -19.42
N GLN A 84 -20.40 13.04 -20.34
CA GLN A 84 -20.18 14.50 -20.19
C GLN A 84 -18.72 14.88 -19.88
N ASP A 85 -17.75 14.10 -20.37
CA ASP A 85 -16.31 14.28 -20.15
C ASP A 85 -15.90 14.30 -18.66
N ARG A 86 -16.74 13.73 -17.80
CA ARG A 86 -16.44 13.65 -16.37
C ARG A 86 -15.32 12.67 -16.10
N VAL A 87 -14.41 13.06 -15.24
CA VAL A 87 -13.29 12.23 -14.82
C VAL A 87 -13.64 11.57 -13.50
N TYR A 88 -13.70 10.26 -13.50
CA TYR A 88 -13.89 9.43 -12.32
C TYR A 88 -12.52 8.96 -11.85
N VAL A 89 -12.28 9.05 -10.54
CA VAL A 89 -11.02 8.62 -9.92
C VAL A 89 -11.35 7.74 -8.74
N VAL A 90 -10.70 6.58 -8.65
CA VAL A 90 -10.79 5.67 -7.51
C VAL A 90 -9.50 5.69 -6.70
N GLY A 91 -9.63 5.51 -5.39
CA GLY A 91 -8.51 5.40 -4.48
C GLY A 91 -8.98 5.22 -3.04
N ASP A 92 -8.07 4.79 -2.18
CA ASP A 92 -8.35 4.45 -0.78
C ASP A 92 -9.59 3.54 -0.68
N ALA A 93 -10.74 4.04 -0.23
CA ALA A 93 -12.02 3.30 -0.22
C ALA A 93 -13.17 4.14 -0.83
N GLY A 94 -12.90 4.83 -1.93
CA GLY A 94 -13.94 5.64 -2.57
C GLY A 94 -13.70 6.04 -4.01
N VAL A 95 -14.71 6.71 -4.55
CA VAL A 95 -14.75 7.27 -5.90
C VAL A 95 -14.98 8.76 -5.80
N ARG A 96 -14.27 9.54 -6.61
CA ARG A 96 -14.47 10.98 -6.78
C ARG A 96 -14.69 11.31 -8.23
N VAL A 97 -15.66 12.17 -8.50
CA VAL A 97 -16.06 12.57 -9.86
C VAL A 97 -15.77 14.05 -10.04
N PHE A 98 -15.09 14.37 -11.14
CA PHE A 98 -14.69 15.72 -11.50
C PHE A 98 -15.30 16.11 -12.85
N GLU A 99 -15.70 17.36 -12.96
CA GLU A 99 -16.01 17.98 -14.25
C GLU A 99 -14.72 18.16 -15.08
N PRO A 100 -14.84 18.41 -16.41
CA PRO A 100 -13.66 18.58 -17.29
C PRO A 100 -12.72 19.72 -16.88
N ASP A 101 -13.19 20.67 -16.08
CA ASP A 101 -12.40 21.78 -15.53
C ASP A 101 -11.66 21.41 -14.23
N GLY A 102 -11.90 20.23 -13.67
CA GLY A 102 -11.33 19.73 -12.42
C GLY A 102 -12.15 20.02 -11.18
N LYS A 103 -13.34 20.61 -11.31
CA LYS A 103 -14.24 20.78 -10.17
C LYS A 103 -14.83 19.44 -9.75
N ARG A 104 -14.61 19.04 -8.50
CA ARG A 104 -15.24 17.85 -7.94
C ARG A 104 -16.75 18.07 -7.78
N VAL A 105 -17.56 17.15 -8.30
CA VAL A 105 -19.04 17.21 -8.30
C VAL A 105 -19.71 16.06 -7.57
N ALA A 106 -19.01 14.95 -7.36
CA ALA A 106 -19.52 13.86 -6.54
C ALA A 106 -18.41 13.10 -5.83
N GLU A 107 -18.78 12.41 -4.76
CA GLU A 107 -17.95 11.49 -4.00
C GLU A 107 -18.84 10.43 -3.35
N PHE A 108 -18.41 9.18 -3.36
CA PHE A 108 -19.07 8.10 -2.64
C PHE A 108 -18.04 7.03 -2.24
N GLU A 109 -18.38 6.26 -1.19
CA GLU A 109 -17.53 5.22 -0.65
C GLU A 109 -17.77 3.88 -1.36
N THR A 110 -16.70 3.10 -1.48
CA THR A 110 -16.74 1.71 -1.92
C THR A 110 -16.67 0.77 -0.72
N GLY A 111 -17.10 -0.49 -0.89
CA GLY A 111 -17.09 -1.48 0.20
C GLY A 111 -15.68 -1.95 0.62
N GLY A 112 -14.65 -1.52 -0.10
CA GLY A 112 -13.24 -1.87 0.11
C GLY A 112 -12.34 -1.02 -0.78
N GLU A 113 -11.08 -1.43 -0.95
CA GLU A 113 -10.12 -0.69 -1.77
C GLU A 113 -10.29 -0.98 -3.28
N PRO A 114 -10.66 0.01 -4.09
CA PRO A 114 -10.76 -0.14 -5.54
C PRO A 114 -9.39 -0.06 -6.21
N GLU A 115 -9.12 -0.96 -7.16
CA GLU A 115 -7.85 -1.07 -7.89
C GLU A 115 -7.89 -0.45 -9.29
N CYS A 116 -9.04 -0.52 -9.94
CA CYS A 116 -9.26 0.03 -11.28
C CYS A 116 -10.74 0.34 -11.52
N LEU A 117 -11.06 1.10 -12.59
CA LEU A 117 -12.45 1.42 -12.92
C LEU A 117 -12.65 1.59 -14.43
N ALA A 118 -13.86 1.29 -14.90
CA ALA A 118 -14.39 1.70 -16.19
C ALA A 118 -15.76 2.34 -16.02
N VAL A 119 -16.11 3.27 -16.91
CA VAL A 119 -17.43 3.92 -16.93
C VAL A 119 -18.07 3.67 -18.29
N ALA A 120 -19.27 3.11 -18.31
CA ALA A 120 -20.04 2.90 -19.51
C ALA A 120 -20.74 4.18 -19.99
N ALA A 121 -21.23 4.17 -21.23
CA ALA A 121 -21.89 5.32 -21.85
C ALA A 121 -23.18 5.76 -21.13
N ASP A 122 -23.84 4.84 -20.42
CA ASP A 122 -25.02 5.11 -19.59
C ASP A 122 -24.68 5.63 -18.18
N GLY A 123 -23.38 5.71 -17.84
CA GLY A 123 -22.89 6.12 -16.54
C GLY A 123 -22.76 4.98 -15.53
N THR A 124 -23.01 3.73 -15.91
CA THR A 124 -22.70 2.56 -15.06
C THR A 124 -21.19 2.45 -14.84
N LEU A 125 -20.77 2.26 -13.59
CA LEU A 125 -19.37 2.07 -13.24
C LEU A 125 -19.10 0.60 -12.96
N PHE A 126 -17.99 0.11 -13.50
CA PHE A 126 -17.41 -1.18 -13.19
C PHE A 126 -16.12 -0.95 -12.43
N ILE A 127 -16.09 -1.32 -11.16
CA ILE A 127 -14.96 -1.06 -10.26
C ILE A 127 -14.31 -2.41 -9.95
N GLY A 128 -13.06 -2.56 -10.38
CA GLY A 128 -12.25 -3.72 -10.02
C GLY A 128 -11.77 -3.58 -8.59
N MET A 129 -12.18 -4.52 -7.75
CA MET A 129 -11.68 -4.71 -6.39
C MET A 129 -10.53 -5.74 -6.42
N VAL A 130 -9.95 -6.05 -5.27
CA VAL A 130 -8.86 -7.03 -5.17
C VAL A 130 -9.23 -8.39 -5.79
N ASP A 131 -10.45 -8.87 -5.55
CA ASP A 131 -10.88 -10.24 -5.88
C ASP A 131 -12.22 -10.32 -6.63
N HIS A 132 -12.82 -9.19 -7.02
CA HIS A 132 -14.13 -9.18 -7.68
C HIS A 132 -14.37 -7.84 -8.39
N ILE A 133 -15.44 -7.74 -9.16
CA ILE A 133 -15.89 -6.48 -9.75
C ILE A 133 -17.18 -6.04 -9.06
N GLU A 134 -17.24 -4.81 -8.58
CA GLU A 134 -18.49 -4.17 -8.14
C GLU A 134 -19.07 -3.31 -9.26
N VAL A 135 -20.39 -3.37 -9.42
CA VAL A 135 -21.11 -2.54 -10.40
C VAL A 135 -21.90 -1.49 -9.65
N TYR A 136 -21.74 -0.23 -10.04
CA TYR A 136 -22.42 0.92 -9.47
C TYR A 136 -23.22 1.65 -10.53
N ASP A 137 -24.38 2.18 -10.16
CA ASP A 137 -25.14 3.08 -11.02
C ASP A 137 -24.52 4.49 -11.06
N ALA A 138 -25.04 5.34 -11.96
CA ALA A 138 -24.58 6.72 -12.11
C ALA A 138 -24.77 7.59 -10.86
N ALA A 139 -25.60 7.16 -9.90
CA ALA A 139 -25.80 7.83 -8.62
C ALA A 139 -24.79 7.37 -7.55
N GLY A 140 -23.91 6.41 -7.87
CA GLY A 140 -22.93 5.86 -6.93
C GLY A 140 -23.52 4.82 -6.00
N LYS A 141 -24.65 4.20 -6.35
CA LYS A 141 -25.21 3.08 -5.60
C LYS A 141 -24.80 1.75 -6.22
N ARG A 142 -24.28 0.84 -5.41
CA ARG A 142 -23.92 -0.51 -5.85
C ARG A 142 -25.17 -1.28 -6.29
N SER A 143 -25.17 -1.77 -7.52
CA SER A 143 -26.27 -2.53 -8.14
C SER A 143 -25.96 -4.02 -8.27
N ALA A 144 -24.68 -4.41 -8.40
CA ALA A 144 -24.27 -5.80 -8.48
C ALA A 144 -22.82 -6.01 -8.00
N ALA A 145 -22.44 -7.29 -7.81
CA ALA A 145 -21.08 -7.73 -7.63
C ALA A 145 -20.86 -9.00 -8.47
N TRP A 146 -19.78 -9.03 -9.24
CA TRP A 146 -19.39 -10.14 -10.10
C TRP A 146 -18.17 -10.84 -9.50
N PRO A 147 -18.20 -12.17 -9.37
CA PRO A 147 -17.13 -12.92 -8.70
C PRO A 147 -15.78 -12.82 -9.43
N SER A 148 -14.70 -13.16 -8.73
CA SER A 148 -13.36 -13.25 -9.32
C SER A 148 -13.35 -14.07 -10.61
N PRO A 149 -12.62 -13.62 -11.65
CA PRO A 149 -12.33 -14.45 -12.82
C PRO A 149 -11.52 -15.72 -12.50
N GLY A 150 -10.81 -15.76 -11.37
CA GLY A 150 -9.93 -16.88 -11.02
C GLY A 150 -9.30 -16.80 -9.62
N VAL A 151 -8.65 -17.88 -9.21
CA VAL A 151 -7.90 -17.92 -7.95
C VAL A 151 -6.59 -17.15 -8.12
N GLY A 152 -6.32 -16.19 -7.24
CA GLY A 152 -5.09 -15.39 -7.26
C GLY A 152 -5.07 -14.25 -8.29
N THR A 153 -6.20 -14.01 -8.98
CA THR A 153 -6.39 -12.86 -9.88
C THR A 153 -6.32 -11.56 -9.09
N LEU A 154 -5.52 -10.60 -9.58
CA LEU A 154 -5.43 -9.25 -9.03
C LEU A 154 -5.92 -8.27 -10.09
N LEU A 155 -7.15 -7.79 -10.00
CA LEU A 155 -7.70 -6.94 -11.06
C LEU A 155 -6.94 -5.61 -11.16
N ARG A 156 -6.23 -5.39 -12.27
CA ARG A 156 -5.44 -4.17 -12.52
C ARG A 156 -6.05 -3.26 -13.57
N SER A 157 -6.91 -3.79 -14.43
CA SER A 157 -7.59 -3.02 -15.46
C SER A 157 -8.97 -3.58 -15.76
N VAL A 158 -9.92 -2.68 -15.98
CA VAL A 158 -11.24 -2.99 -16.52
C VAL A 158 -11.51 -2.02 -17.67
N ALA A 159 -12.11 -2.52 -18.74
CA ALA A 159 -12.58 -1.72 -19.87
C ALA A 159 -14.00 -2.15 -20.25
N VAL A 160 -14.80 -1.20 -20.72
CA VAL A 160 -16.16 -1.47 -21.18
C VAL A 160 -16.32 -1.00 -22.62
N GLN A 161 -16.97 -1.83 -23.42
CA GLN A 161 -17.37 -1.50 -24.79
C GLN A 161 -18.72 -2.14 -25.06
N ASP A 162 -19.71 -1.33 -25.42
CA ASP A 162 -21.07 -1.76 -25.68
C ASP A 162 -21.65 -2.60 -24.53
N ASP A 163 -21.89 -3.90 -24.77
CA ASP A 163 -22.45 -4.86 -23.82
C ASP A 163 -21.37 -5.74 -23.15
N ARG A 164 -20.09 -5.42 -23.34
CA ARG A 164 -18.96 -6.23 -22.87
C ARG A 164 -18.08 -5.51 -21.88
N VAL A 165 -17.68 -6.26 -20.87
CA VAL A 165 -16.67 -5.84 -19.89
C VAL A 165 -15.47 -6.75 -20.02
N PHE A 166 -14.30 -6.15 -20.19
CA PHE A 166 -13.01 -6.81 -20.25
C PHE A 166 -12.25 -6.52 -18.96
N ALA A 167 -11.66 -7.55 -18.37
CA ALA A 167 -10.88 -7.44 -17.14
C ALA A 167 -9.49 -8.05 -17.37
N ALA A 168 -8.46 -7.45 -16.78
CA ALA A 168 -7.09 -7.93 -16.82
C ALA A 168 -6.44 -7.89 -15.44
N ASP A 169 -5.60 -8.89 -15.15
CA ASP A 169 -4.79 -9.02 -13.94
C ASP A 169 -3.28 -8.87 -14.17
#